data_AF-A0A7S2FB41-F1
#
_entry.id   AF-A0A7S2FB41-F1
#
_cell.length_a   1.000
_cell.length_b   1.000
_cell.length_c   1.000
_cell.angle_alpha   90.00
_cell.angle_beta   90.00
_cell.angle_gamma   90.00
#
_symmetry.space_group_name_H-M   'P 1'
#
loop_
_entity.id
_entity.type
_entity.pdbx_description
1 polymer ?
#
loop_
_entity_poly.entity_id
_entity_poly.type
_entity_poly.pdbx_seq_one_letter_code
_entity_poly.pdbx_strand_id
1 'polypeptide(L)'
;DKLEGELAKACMSLPAAKGFEIGSGFGGTLLTGKEHNDEFYVDENGRTRTKTNRSGGIQGGISNGETIIIRVAFKPTSTIGQEQETVTRTGEETLMRGKGRHDPCVLPRACPMVESMVALVMADHIMQQHAQCNLLAVEGDSGANPLGKLVEGEVVPKPAEWAAPPGEAAGINLMDGEGKPDKSVNDKMDWLALEEN
;
A
#
# COMPACT_ATOMS: atom_id res chain seq x y z
N ASP A 1 6.51 -15.97 11.03
CA ASP A 1 5.70 -14.82 11.49
C ASP A 1 4.42 -14.67 10.66
N LYS A 2 3.57 -13.69 11.01
CA LYS A 2 2.37 -13.34 10.25
C LYS A 2 2.74 -12.54 8.99
N LEU A 3 2.20 -12.91 7.83
CA LEU A 3 2.52 -12.29 6.55
C LEU A 3 2.25 -10.78 6.52
N GLU A 4 1.12 -10.32 7.07
CA GLU A 4 0.80 -8.90 7.15
C GLU A 4 1.78 -8.12 8.03
N GLY A 5 2.36 -8.77 9.04
CA GLY A 5 3.35 -8.16 9.93
C GLY A 5 4.67 -7.91 9.24
N GLU A 6 5.16 -8.88 8.45
CA GLU A 6 6.40 -8.72 7.68
C GLU A 6 6.21 -7.74 6.51
N LEU A 7 5.06 -7.76 5.84
CA LEU A 7 4.72 -6.75 4.82
C LEU A 7 4.69 -5.33 5.41
N ALA A 8 4.06 -5.17 6.58
CA ALA A 8 4.01 -3.89 7.28
C ALA A 8 5.41 -3.41 7.65
N LYS A 9 6.23 -4.27 8.26
CA LYS A 9 7.61 -3.98 8.64
C LYS A 9 8.45 -3.56 7.43
N ALA A 10 8.39 -4.31 6.33
CA ALA A 10 9.14 -3.99 5.12
C ALA A 10 8.70 -2.64 4.53
N CYS A 11 7.39 -2.41 4.38
CA CYS A 11 6.88 -1.17 3.81
C CYS A 11 7.12 0.05 4.72
N MET A 12 6.95 -0.09 6.03
CA MET A 12 7.19 0.98 7.00
C MET A 12 8.68 1.32 7.18
N SER A 13 9.58 0.44 6.73
CA SER A 13 11.01 0.74 6.67
C SER A 13 11.39 1.70 5.53
N LEU A 14 10.49 1.92 4.56
CA LEU A 14 10.75 2.82 3.44
C LEU A 14 10.82 4.29 3.89
N PRO A 15 11.68 5.11 3.25
CA PRO A 15 11.74 6.53 3.53
C PRO A 15 10.37 7.20 3.38
N ALA A 16 10.06 8.10 4.30
CA ALA A 16 8.81 8.86 4.36
C ALA A 16 7.53 8.03 4.59
N ALA A 17 7.57 6.70 4.70
CA ALA A 17 6.42 5.90 5.09
C ALA A 17 5.98 6.24 6.53
N LYS A 18 4.67 6.42 6.74
CA LYS A 18 4.07 6.83 8.01
C LYS A 18 2.82 6.03 8.41
N GLY A 19 2.27 5.24 7.50
CA GLY A 19 1.13 4.37 7.79
C GLY A 19 1.10 3.17 6.86
N PHE A 20 0.54 2.07 7.34
CA PHE A 20 0.37 0.83 6.60
C PHE A 20 -1.02 0.26 6.92
N GLU A 21 -1.73 -0.16 5.88
CA GLU A 21 -3.03 -0.80 5.97
C GLU A 21 -3.09 -2.02 5.07
N ILE A 22 -3.93 -2.98 5.45
CA ILE A 22 -4.28 -4.15 4.65
C ILE A 22 -5.80 -4.23 4.46
N GLY A 23 -6.24 -4.61 3.26
CA GLY A 23 -7.65 -4.82 2.94
C GLY A 23 -8.51 -3.59 3.19
N SER A 24 -9.48 -3.68 4.10
CA SER A 24 -10.31 -2.55 4.54
C SER A 24 -9.57 -1.53 5.41
N GLY A 25 -8.34 -1.83 5.86
CA GLY A 25 -7.49 -0.93 6.62
C GLY A 25 -8.13 -0.44 7.92
N PHE A 26 -7.84 0.81 8.30
CA PHE A 26 -8.46 1.48 9.44
C PHE A 26 -9.98 1.59 9.29
N GLY A 27 -10.50 1.67 8.06
CA GLY A 27 -11.94 1.65 7.79
C GLY A 27 -12.64 0.39 8.31
N GLY A 28 -11.93 -0.74 8.38
CA GLY A 28 -12.45 -1.99 8.96
C GLY A 28 -12.75 -1.89 10.45
N THR A 29 -12.11 -0.96 11.18
CA THR A 29 -12.34 -0.77 12.62
C THR A 29 -13.70 -0.13 12.94
N LEU A 30 -14.37 0.42 11.92
CA LEU A 30 -15.68 1.05 12.02
C LEU A 30 -16.83 0.07 11.75
N LEU A 31 -16.52 -1.17 11.38
CA LEU A 31 -17.50 -2.19 10.99
C LEU A 31 -17.74 -3.19 12.13
N THR A 32 -18.94 -3.76 12.19
CA THR A 32 -19.20 -4.91 13.06
C THR A 32 -18.55 -6.17 12.49
N GLY A 33 -18.30 -7.19 13.32
CA GLY A 33 -17.72 -8.45 12.85
C GLY A 33 -18.54 -9.13 11.75
N LYS A 34 -19.87 -9.00 11.79
CA LYS A 34 -20.76 -9.52 10.73
C LYS A 34 -20.54 -8.79 9.39
N GLU A 35 -20.30 -7.49 9.43
CA GLU A 35 -20.08 -6.67 8.23
C GLU A 35 -18.66 -6.79 7.69
N HIS A 36 -17.68 -7.04 8.55
CA HIS A 36 -16.27 -7.12 8.16
C HIS A 36 -15.89 -8.50 7.60
N ASN A 37 -16.53 -9.56 8.06
CA ASN A 37 -16.19 -10.91 7.63
C ASN A 37 -16.31 -11.11 6.11
N ASP A 38 -15.33 -11.86 5.59
CA ASP A 38 -15.32 -12.32 4.21
C ASP A 38 -15.94 -13.73 4.15
N GLU A 39 -17.17 -13.83 3.67
CA GLU A 39 -17.88 -15.10 3.54
C GLU A 39 -17.23 -15.98 2.47
N PHE A 40 -16.96 -17.24 2.81
CA PHE A 40 -16.43 -18.22 1.86
C PHE A 40 -17.51 -18.82 0.96
N TYR A 41 -17.14 -19.09 -0.29
CA TYR A 41 -17.94 -19.85 -1.24
C TYR A 41 -17.03 -20.72 -2.12
N VAL A 42 -17.63 -21.68 -2.82
CA VAL A 42 -16.93 -22.52 -3.80
C VAL A 42 -17.27 -22.00 -5.20
N ASP A 43 -16.25 -21.68 -6.01
CA ASP A 43 -16.44 -21.22 -7.38
C ASP A 43 -16.76 -22.38 -8.35
N GLU A 44 -17.04 -22.04 -9.61
CA GLU A 44 -17.37 -23.02 -10.66
C GLU A 44 -16.24 -24.03 -10.93
N ASN A 45 -15.01 -23.69 -10.55
CA ASN A 45 -13.83 -24.53 -10.69
C ASN A 45 -13.54 -25.36 -9.43
N GLY A 46 -14.40 -25.30 -8.42
CA GLY A 46 -14.23 -26.02 -7.15
C GLY A 46 -13.22 -25.38 -6.19
N ARG A 47 -12.83 -24.12 -6.39
CA ARG A 47 -11.89 -23.39 -5.52
C ARG A 47 -12.65 -22.71 -4.39
N THR A 48 -12.10 -22.77 -3.19
CA THR A 48 -12.57 -21.96 -2.06
C THR A 48 -12.14 -20.50 -2.28
N ARG A 49 -13.11 -19.59 -2.35
CA ARG A 49 -12.92 -18.14 -2.56
C ARG A 49 -13.73 -17.36 -1.54
N THR A 50 -13.49 -16.06 -1.41
CA THR A 50 -14.31 -15.19 -0.56
C THR A 50 -15.18 -14.24 -1.38
N LYS A 51 -16.41 -13.98 -0.93
CA LYS A 51 -17.35 -13.09 -1.61
C LYS A 51 -16.90 -11.62 -1.60
N THR A 52 -16.14 -11.25 -0.58
CA THR A 52 -15.52 -9.93 -0.42
C THR A 52 -14.05 -10.11 -0.06
N ASN A 53 -13.26 -9.04 -0.18
CA ASN A 53 -11.83 -9.06 0.15
C ASN A 53 -11.48 -7.97 1.19
N ARG A 54 -12.26 -7.89 2.28
CA ARG A 54 -12.05 -6.91 3.35
C ARG A 54 -10.81 -7.24 4.19
N SER A 55 -10.46 -8.52 4.29
CA SER A 55 -9.20 -8.99 4.86
C SER A 55 -7.98 -8.62 4.01
N GLY A 56 -8.17 -8.29 2.73
CA GLY A 56 -7.08 -7.89 1.84
C GLY A 56 -6.14 -9.02 1.49
N GLY A 57 -6.68 -10.21 1.26
CA GLY A 57 -5.95 -11.39 0.82
C GLY A 57 -5.19 -12.13 1.92
N ILE A 58 -5.27 -11.65 3.17
CA ILE A 58 -4.55 -12.23 4.31
C ILE A 58 -5.49 -12.36 5.51
N GLN A 59 -5.62 -13.58 6.02
CA GLN A 59 -6.44 -13.88 7.19
C GLN A 59 -5.62 -14.67 8.21
N GLY A 60 -5.62 -14.20 9.46
CA GLY A 60 -4.92 -14.87 10.55
C GLY A 60 -3.40 -15.01 10.37
N GLY A 61 -2.75 -14.17 9.55
CA GLY A 61 -1.33 -14.31 9.26
C GLY A 61 -0.99 -14.97 7.93
N ILE A 62 -1.98 -15.50 7.20
CA ILE A 62 -1.78 -16.41 6.06
C ILE A 62 -2.51 -15.87 4.84
N SER A 63 -1.89 -15.97 3.66
CA SER A 63 -2.56 -15.65 2.40
C SER A 63 -3.72 -16.61 2.14
N ASN A 64 -4.90 -16.07 1.82
CA ASN A 64 -6.13 -16.86 1.65
C ASN A 64 -6.48 -17.16 0.17
N GLY A 65 -5.61 -16.79 -0.76
CA GLY A 65 -5.78 -17.01 -2.20
C GLY A 65 -6.50 -15.87 -2.94
N GLU A 66 -7.03 -14.87 -2.22
CA GLU A 66 -7.47 -13.62 -2.83
C GLU A 66 -6.30 -12.65 -3.05
N THR A 67 -6.57 -11.56 -3.77
CA THR A 67 -5.56 -10.52 -4.00
C THR A 67 -5.11 -9.90 -2.68
N ILE A 68 -3.80 -9.83 -2.47
CA ILE A 68 -3.22 -9.09 -1.35
C ILE A 68 -3.36 -7.59 -1.64
N ILE A 69 -4.16 -6.90 -0.82
CA ILE A 69 -4.42 -5.46 -0.95
C ILE A 69 -3.73 -4.74 0.20
N ILE A 70 -2.71 -3.94 -0.10
CA ILE A 70 -2.03 -3.09 0.88
C ILE A 70 -2.12 -1.62 0.48
N ARG A 71 -2.11 -0.74 1.48
CA ARG A 71 -1.95 0.71 1.29
C ARG A 71 -0.85 1.22 2.20
N VAL A 72 -0.01 2.10 1.67
CA VAL A 72 1.11 2.71 2.39
C VAL A 72 0.99 4.22 2.30
N ALA A 73 0.97 4.88 3.45
CA ALA A 73 0.88 6.33 3.53
C ALA A 73 2.29 6.94 3.61
N PHE A 74 2.57 7.91 2.74
CA PHE A 74 3.85 8.64 2.73
C PHE A 74 3.63 10.09 3.17
N LYS A 75 4.51 10.60 4.04
CA LYS A 75 4.50 12.03 4.36
C LYS A 75 5.01 12.86 3.16
N PRO A 76 4.59 14.12 3.03
CA PRO A 76 5.21 15.07 2.11
C PRO A 76 6.71 15.24 2.37
N THR A 77 7.43 15.71 1.35
CA THR A 77 8.86 16.01 1.47
C THR A 77 9.09 17.07 2.54
N SER A 78 10.04 16.80 3.44
CA SER A 78 10.33 17.71 4.55
C SER A 78 11.10 18.96 4.12
N THR A 79 11.83 18.89 3.00
CA THR A 79 12.54 20.04 2.44
C THR A 79 11.67 20.68 1.36
N ILE A 80 11.22 21.90 1.64
CA ILE A 80 10.49 22.75 0.70
C ILE A 80 11.32 24.01 0.43
N GLY A 81 11.05 24.67 -0.70
CA GLY A 81 11.74 25.92 -1.07
C GLY A 81 11.34 27.14 -0.23
N GLN A 82 10.46 26.97 0.77
CA GLN A 82 10.08 28.02 1.71
C GLN A 82 11.02 28.03 2.91
N GLU A 83 11.18 29.21 3.51
CA GLU A 83 11.94 29.34 4.75
C GLU A 83 11.19 28.64 5.89
N GLN A 84 11.96 27.91 6.69
CA GLN A 84 11.46 27.22 7.87
C GLN A 84 12.34 27.57 9.07
N GLU A 85 11.70 27.77 10.21
CA GLU A 85 12.39 27.91 11.48
C GLU A 85 13.11 26.60 11.83
N THR A 86 14.37 26.72 12.22
CA THR A 86 15.19 25.60 12.68
C THR A 86 16.18 26.08 13.73
N VAL A 87 16.99 25.15 14.23
CA VAL A 87 17.99 25.43 15.25
C VAL A 87 19.35 24.95 14.75
N THR A 88 20.37 25.79 14.89
CA THR A 88 21.74 25.42 14.57
C THR A 88 22.25 24.34 15.53
N ARG A 89 23.37 23.69 15.19
CA ARG A 89 24.00 22.71 16.08
C ARG A 89 24.47 23.32 17.42
N THR A 90 24.59 24.64 17.51
CA THR A 90 24.96 25.37 18.73
C THR A 90 23.74 25.78 19.56
N GLY A 91 22.51 25.51 19.10
CA GLY A 91 21.28 25.81 19.82
C GLY A 91 20.68 27.19 19.50
N GLU A 92 21.16 27.87 18.47
CA GLU A 92 20.65 29.19 18.08
C GLU A 92 19.53 29.04 17.05
N GLU A 93 18.41 29.72 17.27
CA GLU A 93 17.29 29.79 16.32
C GLU A 93 17.75 30.48 15.03
N THR A 94 17.38 29.89 13.89
CA THR A 94 17.73 30.42 12.58
C THR A 94 16.69 30.04 11.54
N LEU A 95 16.67 30.75 10.42
CA LEU A 95 15.84 30.41 9.27
C LEU A 95 16.66 29.58 8.29
N MET A 96 16.10 28.44 7.87
CA MET A 96 16.68 27.58 6.87
C MET A 96 15.78 27.51 5.64
N ARG A 97 16.37 27.77 4.47
CA ARG A 97 15.72 27.56 3.17
C ARG A 97 16.35 26.37 2.47
N GLY A 98 15.54 25.39 2.09
CA GLY A 98 16.00 24.27 1.27
C GLY A 98 16.51 24.75 -0.08
N LYS A 99 17.81 24.63 -0.35
CA LYS A 99 18.41 24.92 -1.67
C LYS A 99 18.52 23.62 -2.47
N GLY A 100 18.27 23.68 -3.79
CA GLY A 100 18.50 22.58 -4.72
C GLY A 100 17.23 22.02 -5.38
N ARG A 101 17.42 21.02 -6.26
CA ARG A 101 16.35 20.34 -6.98
C ARG A 101 15.74 19.27 -6.06
N HIS A 102 14.71 19.68 -5.31
CA HIS A 102 13.93 18.78 -4.47
C HIS A 102 12.68 18.38 -5.21
N ASP A 103 12.36 17.09 -5.21
CA ASP A 103 11.12 16.65 -5.83
C ASP A 103 9.94 17.10 -4.96
N PRO A 104 8.95 17.80 -5.51
CA PRO A 104 7.78 18.25 -4.75
C PRO A 104 6.91 17.08 -4.28
N CYS A 105 7.10 15.89 -4.86
CA CYS A 105 6.34 14.69 -4.56
C CYS A 105 7.22 13.44 -4.56
N VAL A 106 7.12 12.62 -3.51
CA VAL A 106 7.84 11.34 -3.38
C VAL A 106 7.11 10.16 -4.01
N LEU A 107 5.80 10.29 -4.25
CA LEU A 107 4.92 9.18 -4.65
C LEU A 107 5.33 8.46 -5.95
N PRO A 108 5.76 9.14 -7.03
CA PRO A 108 6.16 8.45 -8.26
C PRO A 108 7.31 7.46 -8.05
N ARG A 109 8.20 7.74 -7.08
CA ARG A 109 9.31 6.85 -6.72
C ARG A 109 8.94 5.85 -5.63
N ALA A 110 7.93 6.15 -4.83
CA ALA A 110 7.47 5.26 -3.77
C ALA A 110 6.83 3.97 -4.32
N CYS A 111 6.10 4.06 -5.45
CA CYS A 111 5.43 2.91 -6.06
C CYS A 111 6.39 1.72 -6.34
N PRO A 112 7.48 1.88 -7.13
CA PRO A 112 8.40 0.77 -7.40
C PRO A 112 9.14 0.28 -6.14
N MET A 113 9.37 1.14 -5.15
CA MET A 113 9.97 0.74 -3.87
C MET A 113 9.04 -0.18 -3.08
N VAL A 114 7.75 0.16 -2.98
CA VAL A 114 6.75 -0.67 -2.29
C VAL A 114 6.60 -2.00 -2.99
N GLU A 115 6.47 -2.02 -4.32
CA GLU A 115 6.40 -3.25 -5.11
C GLU A 115 7.61 -4.17 -4.86
N SER A 116 8.82 -3.58 -4.83
CA SER A 116 10.04 -4.31 -4.53
C SER A 116 10.03 -4.93 -3.13
N MET A 117 9.58 -4.17 -2.11
CA MET A 117 9.50 -4.69 -0.74
C MET A 117 8.49 -5.82 -0.61
N VAL A 118 7.33 -5.70 -1.27
CA VAL A 118 6.33 -6.78 -1.30
C VAL A 118 6.92 -8.02 -1.97
N ALA A 119 7.57 -7.88 -3.13
CA ALA A 119 8.18 -9.00 -3.83
C ALA A 119 9.24 -9.73 -2.98
N LEU A 120 10.10 -8.98 -2.28
CA LEU A 120 11.11 -9.54 -1.39
C LEU A 120 10.48 -10.34 -0.23
N VAL A 121 9.46 -9.78 0.44
CA VAL A 121 8.76 -10.46 1.53
C VAL A 121 8.06 -11.72 1.03
N MET A 122 7.38 -11.65 -0.12
CA MET A 122 6.71 -12.81 -0.70
C MET A 122 7.71 -13.92 -1.08
N ALA A 123 8.85 -13.56 -1.67
CA ALA A 123 9.91 -14.52 -2.00
C ALA A 123 10.45 -15.22 -0.75
N ASP A 124 10.73 -14.47 0.33
CA ASP A 124 11.18 -15.03 1.60
C ASP A 124 10.15 -15.99 2.20
N HIS A 125 8.87 -15.60 2.25
CA HIS A 125 7.80 -16.46 2.76
C HIS A 125 7.62 -17.74 1.92
N ILE A 126 7.72 -17.66 0.59
CA ILE A 126 7.67 -18.84 -0.28
C ILE A 126 8.86 -19.78 0.01
N MET A 127 10.06 -19.22 0.17
CA MET A 127 11.26 -20.00 0.50
C MET A 127 11.15 -20.67 1.88
N GLN A 128 10.62 -19.96 2.89
CA GLN A 128 10.36 -20.51 4.21
C GLN A 128 9.33 -21.64 4.18
N GLN A 129 8.22 -21.44 3.45
CA GLN A 129 7.20 -22.47 3.26
C GLN A 129 7.79 -23.72 2.58
N HIS A 130 8.58 -23.53 1.52
CA HIS A 130 9.24 -24.63 0.82
C HIS A 130 10.22 -25.36 1.76
N ALA A 131 11.01 -24.62 2.55
CA ALA A 131 11.96 -25.21 3.48
C ALA A 131 11.28 -26.00 4.62
N GLN A 132 10.11 -25.56 5.09
CA GLN A 132 9.38 -26.24 6.17
C GLN A 132 8.56 -27.43 5.67
N CYS A 133 7.90 -27.31 4.51
CA CYS A 133 6.92 -28.29 4.06
C CYS A 133 7.42 -29.24 2.97
N ASN A 134 8.44 -28.85 2.19
CA ASN A 134 8.85 -29.60 0.99
C ASN A 134 10.31 -30.08 1.02
N LEU A 135 11.09 -29.70 2.04
CA LEU A 135 12.51 -30.06 2.11
C LEU A 135 12.75 -31.50 2.59
N LEU A 136 11.81 -32.05 3.38
CA LEU A 136 11.79 -33.44 3.81
C LEU A 136 10.56 -34.12 3.23
N ALA A 137 10.71 -35.38 2.83
CA ALA A 137 9.55 -36.18 2.42
C ALA A 137 8.60 -36.34 3.62
N VAL A 138 7.36 -35.89 3.45
CA VAL A 138 6.30 -36.16 4.42
C VAL A 138 5.86 -37.61 4.22
N GLU A 139 6.13 -38.48 5.19
CA GLU A 139 5.56 -39.83 5.20
C GLU A 139 4.09 -39.76 5.62
N GLY A 140 3.18 -39.92 4.66
CA GLY A 140 1.73 -39.97 4.89
C GLY A 140 0.91 -39.17 3.86
N ASP A 141 -0.38 -39.50 3.74
CA ASP A 141 -1.34 -38.69 2.99
C ASP A 141 -1.53 -37.37 3.75
N SER A 142 -1.11 -36.24 3.16
CA SER A 142 -1.23 -34.90 3.76
C SER A 142 -2.69 -34.43 3.92
N GLY A 143 -3.65 -35.29 3.57
CA GLY A 143 -5.06 -34.96 3.53
C GLY A 143 -5.39 -34.05 2.36
N ALA A 144 -6.68 -33.86 2.10
CA ALA A 144 -7.14 -32.92 1.10
C ALA A 144 -6.72 -31.49 1.49
N ASN A 145 -6.08 -30.75 0.58
CA ASN A 145 -5.84 -29.33 0.75
C ASN A 145 -7.19 -28.65 1.07
N PRO A 146 -7.35 -27.97 2.22
CA PRO A 146 -8.61 -27.32 2.60
C PRO A 146 -9.02 -26.20 1.63
N LEU A 147 -8.09 -25.72 0.80
CA LEU A 147 -8.34 -24.74 -0.27
C LEU A 147 -8.75 -25.39 -1.61
N GLY A 148 -8.90 -26.71 -1.66
CA GLY A 148 -9.28 -27.46 -2.85
C GLY A 148 -8.07 -27.96 -3.66
N LYS A 149 -8.33 -28.49 -4.86
CA LYS A 149 -7.26 -28.96 -5.76
C LYS A 149 -6.36 -27.79 -6.15
N LEU A 150 -5.05 -28.00 -6.18
CA LEU A 150 -4.11 -27.07 -6.81
C LEU A 150 -4.50 -26.97 -8.29
N VAL A 151 -4.91 -25.79 -8.73
CA VAL A 151 -5.21 -25.50 -10.13
C VAL A 151 -4.08 -24.59 -10.62
N GLU A 152 -3.43 -24.95 -11.72
CA GLU A 152 -2.51 -24.04 -12.41
C GLU A 152 -3.29 -22.80 -12.85
N GLY A 153 -2.90 -21.60 -12.40
CA GLY A 153 -3.65 -20.37 -12.63
C GLY A 153 -2.74 -19.19 -12.93
N GLU A 154 -3.16 -18.36 -13.90
CA GLU A 154 -2.52 -17.09 -14.25
C GLU A 154 -2.74 -16.02 -13.17
N VAL A 155 -1.75 -15.14 -13.03
CA VAL A 155 -1.83 -13.93 -12.19
C VAL A 155 -2.98 -13.07 -12.71
N VAL A 156 -4.04 -12.90 -11.90
CA VAL A 156 -5.16 -12.04 -12.26
C VAL A 156 -4.67 -10.59 -12.25
N PRO A 157 -4.72 -9.86 -13.38
CA PRO A 157 -4.24 -8.49 -13.46
C PRO A 157 -5.17 -7.59 -12.65
N LYS A 158 -4.61 -6.61 -11.93
CA LYS A 158 -5.30 -5.63 -11.07
C LYS A 158 -6.54 -4.99 -11.76
N PRO A 159 -7.76 -5.29 -11.28
CA PRO A 159 -8.88 -4.42 -10.98
C PRO A 159 -8.76 -2.94 -11.24
N ALA A 160 -9.41 -2.40 -12.27
CA ALA A 160 -9.52 -0.94 -12.42
C ALA A 160 -10.18 -0.29 -11.18
N GLU A 161 -11.14 -0.98 -10.56
CA GLU A 161 -11.86 -0.56 -9.36
C GLU A 161 -11.01 -0.62 -8.07
N TRP A 162 -9.80 -1.21 -8.13
CA TRP A 162 -8.83 -1.27 -7.02
C TRP A 162 -7.72 -0.24 -7.19
N ALA A 163 -7.77 0.54 -8.27
CA ALA A 163 -7.06 1.80 -8.31
C ALA A 163 -7.60 2.67 -7.18
N ALA A 164 -6.70 3.40 -6.49
CA ALA A 164 -7.16 4.44 -5.58
C ALA A 164 -8.19 5.30 -6.35
N PRO A 165 -9.37 5.59 -5.77
CA PRO A 165 -10.35 6.43 -6.44
C PRO A 165 -9.65 7.70 -6.92
N PRO A 166 -9.88 8.17 -8.16
CA PRO A 166 -9.36 9.46 -8.59
C PRO A 166 -9.93 10.50 -7.62
N GLY A 167 -9.10 11.00 -6.68
CA GLY A 167 -9.49 11.98 -5.66
C GLY A 167 -9.32 11.56 -4.19
N GLU A 168 -9.12 10.27 -3.86
CA GLU A 168 -8.96 9.85 -2.44
C GLU A 168 -7.50 9.60 -2.02
N ALA A 169 -6.56 9.92 -2.91
CA ALA A 169 -5.17 10.14 -2.54
C ALA A 169 -5.03 11.55 -1.93
N ALA A 170 -5.58 11.80 -0.73
CA ALA A 170 -5.52 13.11 -0.06
C ALA A 170 -5.54 14.27 -1.07
N GLY A 171 -6.57 14.28 -1.92
CA GLY A 171 -6.61 15.14 -3.09
C GLY A 171 -6.66 16.60 -2.64
N ILE A 172 -5.62 17.34 -3.00
CA ILE A 172 -5.77 18.77 -3.23
C ILE A 172 -6.70 18.86 -4.45
N ASN A 173 -7.97 19.23 -4.24
CA ASN A 173 -8.93 19.39 -5.32
C ASN A 173 -8.47 20.58 -6.20
N LEU A 174 -8.09 20.30 -7.44
CA LEU A 174 -7.55 21.32 -8.36
C LEU A 174 -8.63 22.11 -9.10
N MET A 175 -9.92 21.77 -8.93
CA MET A 175 -11.06 22.37 -9.64
C MET A 175 -12.27 22.45 -8.71
N ASP A 176 -13.04 23.53 -8.81
CA ASP A 176 -14.32 23.72 -8.13
C ASP A 176 -15.48 23.02 -8.88
N GLY A 177 -16.62 22.91 -8.20
CA GLY A 177 -17.83 22.27 -8.70
C GLY A 177 -18.50 22.94 -9.92
N GLU A 178 -17.91 24.02 -10.45
CA GLU A 178 -18.35 24.70 -11.67
C GLU A 178 -17.39 24.44 -12.86
N GLY A 179 -16.35 23.61 -12.67
CA GLY A 179 -15.37 23.30 -13.71
C GLY A 179 -14.35 24.42 -13.93
N LYS A 180 -14.15 25.30 -12.94
CA LYS A 180 -13.04 26.27 -12.92
C LYS A 180 -11.97 25.83 -11.91
N PRO A 181 -10.69 26.14 -12.15
CA PRO A 181 -9.65 25.85 -11.16
C PRO A 181 -9.95 26.57 -9.84
N ASP A 182 -9.88 25.84 -8.72
CA ASP A 182 -10.15 26.39 -7.39
C ASP A 182 -9.24 27.60 -7.15
N LYS A 183 -9.80 28.72 -6.69
CA LYS A 183 -9.04 29.96 -6.45
C LYS A 183 -7.94 29.79 -5.40
N SER A 184 -8.00 28.74 -4.58
CA SER A 184 -6.90 28.36 -3.67
C SER A 184 -5.66 27.77 -4.39
N VAL A 185 -5.82 27.41 -5.67
CA VAL A 185 -4.80 26.83 -6.56
C VAL A 185 -4.14 27.90 -7.42
N ASN A 186 -4.85 28.96 -7.81
CA ASN A 186 -4.27 30.03 -8.65
C ASN A 186 -3.16 30.82 -7.94
N ASP A 187 -3.29 31.10 -6.64
CA ASP A 187 -2.22 31.77 -5.88
C ASP A 187 -0.94 30.90 -5.74
N LYS A 188 -1.03 29.60 -6.03
CA LYS A 188 0.10 28.64 -6.00
C LYS A 188 0.57 28.19 -7.39
N MET A 189 -0.24 28.35 -8.43
CA MET A 189 0.08 28.02 -9.82
C MET A 189 0.68 29.20 -10.60
N ASP A 190 0.45 30.45 -10.18
CA ASP A 190 1.07 31.64 -10.80
C ASP A 190 2.61 31.64 -10.72
N TRP A 191 3.21 30.81 -9.87
CA TRP A 191 4.67 30.61 -9.80
C TRP A 191 5.22 29.68 -10.89
N LEU A 192 4.40 28.81 -11.50
CA LEU A 192 4.84 27.84 -12.51
C LEU A 192 4.83 28.39 -13.94
N ALA A 193 4.20 29.56 -14.16
CA ALA A 193 4.06 30.17 -15.49
C ALA A 193 5.00 31.38 -15.74
N LEU A 194 5.89 31.72 -14.80
CA LEU A 194 6.77 32.89 -14.90
C LEU A 194 8.26 32.59 -15.15
N GLU A 195 8.64 31.34 -15.47
CA GLU A 195 10.03 30.97 -15.80
C GLU A 195 10.22 30.47 -17.25
N GLU A 196 9.33 30.86 -18.17
CA GLU A 196 9.64 30.90 -19.61
C GLU A 196 9.78 32.37 -20.09
N ASN A 197 10.84 33.04 -19.62
CA ASN A 197 11.59 34.11 -20.31
C ASN A 197 12.81 34.55 -19.50
#